data_AF-A0A0N5A577-F1
#
_entry.id   AF-A0A0N5A577-F1
#
_cell.length_a   1.000
_cell.length_b   1.000
_cell.length_c   1.000
_cell.angle_alpha   90.00
_cell.angle_beta   90.00
_cell.angle_gamma   90.00
#
_symmetry.space_group_name_H-M   'P 1'
#
loop_
_entity.id
_entity.type
_entity.pdbx_description
1 polymer ?
#
loop_
_entity_poly.entity_id
_entity_poly.type
_entity_poly.pdbx_seq_one_letter_code
_entity_poly.pdbx_strand_id
1 'polypeptide(L)'
;MSYVGNIANGMIACGDKLLTNNISGEIVILGDNTRNKNVRESVIDKILSNNKGEKIESSKWPLTNTFFIILYKIFAFFVRIFNLQNLFICLPDPDYLVLHFSNWTFFNKYKLEYFINWKQKYSYEEAIEKSRKYYTSIPNPLDLPYSWESHPF
;
A
#
# COMPACT_ATOMS: atom_id res chain seq x y z
N MET A 1 -3.63 1.16 -4.22
CA MET A 1 -3.34 0.13 -3.19
C MET A 1 -4.13 -1.12 -3.52
N SER A 2 -3.57 -2.32 -3.37
CA SER A 2 -4.26 -3.57 -3.70
C SER A 2 -3.88 -4.70 -2.76
N TYR A 3 -4.77 -5.68 -2.60
CA TYR A 3 -4.49 -6.86 -1.81
C TYR A 3 -3.46 -7.75 -2.50
N VAL A 4 -2.35 -8.05 -1.82
CA VAL A 4 -1.24 -8.84 -2.38
C VAL A 4 -1.70 -10.20 -2.92
N GLY A 5 -2.67 -10.86 -2.26
CA GLY A 5 -3.23 -12.12 -2.75
C GLY A 5 -3.93 -11.99 -4.12
N ASN A 6 -4.59 -10.86 -4.37
CA ASN A 6 -5.17 -10.57 -5.69
C ASN A 6 -4.09 -10.25 -6.72
N ILE A 7 -3.06 -9.49 -6.34
CA ILE A 7 -1.94 -9.16 -7.23
C ILE A 7 -1.18 -10.44 -7.65
N ALA A 8 -0.84 -11.31 -6.70
CA ALA A 8 -0.17 -12.58 -7.00
C ALA A 8 -1.01 -13.46 -7.93
N ASN A 9 -2.32 -13.52 -7.73
CA ASN A 9 -3.21 -14.23 -8.65
C ASN A 9 -3.26 -13.58 -10.04
N GLY A 10 -3.29 -12.25 -10.11
CA GLY A 10 -3.22 -11.50 -11.36
C GLY A 10 -1.92 -11.76 -12.12
N MET A 11 -0.78 -11.81 -11.42
CA MET A 11 0.53 -12.13 -12.02
C MET A 11 0.53 -13.51 -12.69
N ILE A 12 0.00 -14.52 -12.01
CA ILE A 12 -0.08 -15.89 -12.55
C ILE A 12 -0.99 -15.90 -13.79
N ALA A 13 -2.20 -15.36 -13.68
CA ALA A 13 -3.17 -15.34 -14.77
C ALA A 13 -2.67 -14.54 -16.00
N CYS A 14 -1.98 -13.42 -15.77
CA CYS A 14 -1.32 -12.66 -16.83
C CYS A 14 -0.19 -13.45 -17.47
N GLY A 15 0.68 -14.09 -16.67
CA GLY A 15 1.77 -14.92 -17.16
C GLY A 15 1.28 -16.00 -18.10
N ASP A 16 0.28 -16.79 -17.66
CA ASP A 16 -0.30 -17.87 -18.45
C ASP A 16 -0.89 -17.35 -19.78
N LYS A 17 -1.63 -16.24 -19.74
CA LYS A 17 -2.23 -15.62 -20.92
C LYS A 17 -1.22 -15.05 -21.91
N LEU A 18 -0.20 -14.36 -21.41
CA LEU A 18 0.84 -13.75 -22.25
C LEU A 18 1.68 -14.83 -22.93
N LEU A 19 2.03 -15.90 -22.20
CA LEU A 19 2.75 -17.06 -22.74
C LEU A 19 1.92 -17.81 -23.78
N THR A 20 0.63 -18.06 -23.51
CA THR A 20 -0.25 -18.81 -24.41
C THR A 20 -0.54 -18.05 -25.71
N ASN A 21 -0.72 -16.73 -25.64
CA ASN A 21 -1.07 -15.90 -26.80
C ASN A 21 0.14 -15.30 -27.52
N ASN A 22 1.37 -15.68 -27.13
CA ASN A 22 2.62 -15.13 -27.66
C ASN A 22 2.68 -13.59 -27.66
N ILE A 23 2.11 -12.97 -26.62
CA ILE A 23 2.07 -11.51 -26.46
C ILE A 23 3.37 -11.09 -25.77
N SER A 24 4.24 -10.38 -26.48
CA SER A 24 5.53 -9.89 -25.97
C SER A 24 5.58 -8.36 -25.93
N GLY A 25 6.37 -7.81 -25.01
CA GLY A 25 6.57 -6.35 -24.88
C GLY A 25 5.42 -5.57 -24.23
N GLU A 26 4.34 -6.24 -23.82
CA GLU A 26 3.20 -5.59 -23.20
C GLU A 26 3.43 -5.27 -21.71
N ILE A 27 3.10 -4.04 -21.33
CA ILE A 27 3.05 -3.62 -19.93
C ILE A 27 1.60 -3.73 -19.46
N VAL A 28 1.36 -4.61 -18.48
CA VAL A 28 0.07 -4.79 -17.82
C VAL A 28 0.19 -4.34 -16.37
N ILE A 29 -0.69 -3.41 -15.97
CA ILE A 29 -0.75 -2.92 -14.60
C ILE A 29 -1.75 -3.79 -13.82
N LEU A 30 -1.28 -4.38 -12.73
CA LEU A 30 -2.09 -5.20 -11.85
C LEU A 30 -2.71 -4.36 -10.74
N GLY A 31 -4.03 -4.44 -10.59
CA GLY A 31 -4.75 -3.77 -9.52
C GLY A 31 -6.11 -4.41 -9.28
N ASP A 32 -6.51 -4.49 -8.02
CA ASP A 32 -7.84 -4.98 -7.60
C ASP A 32 -8.79 -3.83 -7.25
N ASN A 33 -10.05 -4.14 -6.92
CA ASN A 33 -11.09 -3.14 -6.66
C ASN A 33 -11.03 -2.52 -5.25
N THR A 34 -9.84 -2.49 -4.63
CA THR A 34 -9.62 -1.72 -3.41
C THR A 34 -9.96 -0.24 -3.66
N ARG A 35 -10.69 0.37 -2.72
CA ARG A 35 -11.20 1.74 -2.88
C ARG A 35 -10.05 2.76 -2.90
N ASN A 36 -10.10 3.69 -3.85
CA ASN A 36 -9.09 4.73 -4.08
C ASN A 36 -9.33 6.03 -3.28
N LYS A 37 -10.04 5.98 -2.15
CA LYS A 37 -10.34 7.20 -1.37
C LYS A 37 -9.16 7.58 -0.47
N ASN A 38 -9.17 7.04 0.74
CA ASN A 38 -8.22 7.31 1.81
C ASN A 38 -7.78 5.95 2.37
N VAL A 39 -6.48 5.69 2.45
CA VAL A 39 -5.92 4.43 2.96
C VAL A 39 -6.35 4.16 4.40
N ARG A 40 -6.52 5.21 5.20
CA ARG A 40 -7.06 5.10 6.55
C ARG A 40 -8.46 4.51 6.55
N GLU A 41 -9.39 5.15 5.87
CA GLU A 41 -10.80 4.72 5.82
C GLU A 41 -10.98 3.40 5.05
N SER A 42 -10.20 3.22 3.98
CA SER A 42 -10.34 2.10 3.03
C SER A 42 -9.59 0.86 3.46
N VAL A 43 -8.65 0.95 4.41
CA VAL A 43 -7.83 -0.21 4.81
C VAL A 43 -7.55 -0.19 6.31
N ILE A 44 -6.86 0.83 6.83
CA ILE A 44 -6.33 0.83 8.21
C ILE A 44 -7.45 0.68 9.23
N ASP A 45 -8.48 1.53 9.17
CA ASP A 45 -9.60 1.49 10.11
C ASP A 45 -10.36 0.16 9.99
N LYS A 46 -10.41 -0.44 8.81
CA LYS A 46 -11.10 -1.72 8.58
C LYS A 46 -10.30 -2.92 9.09
N ILE A 47 -8.99 -2.91 8.96
CA ILE A 47 -8.11 -3.97 9.46
C ILE A 47 -7.98 -3.86 10.97
N LEU A 48 -7.77 -2.65 11.49
CA LEU A 48 -7.43 -2.39 12.89
C LEU A 48 -8.64 -2.10 13.79
N SER A 49 -9.85 -1.95 13.24
CA SER A 49 -11.07 -1.99 14.06
C SER A 49 -11.19 -3.38 14.68
N ASN A 50 -10.58 -3.56 15.86
CA ASN A 50 -10.85 -4.71 16.69
C ASN A 50 -12.36 -4.77 16.98
N ASN A 51 -12.90 -5.98 17.17
CA ASN A 51 -14.29 -6.19 17.62
C ASN A 51 -14.65 -5.45 18.94
N LYS A 52 -13.69 -4.75 19.56
CA LYS A 52 -13.84 -3.93 20.77
C LYS A 52 -14.12 -2.44 20.50
N GLY A 53 -14.14 -1.99 19.24
CA GLY A 53 -14.57 -0.62 18.91
C GLY A 53 -13.57 0.49 19.23
N GLU A 54 -12.33 0.17 19.57
CA GLU A 54 -11.26 1.16 19.72
C GLU A 54 -10.93 1.77 18.35
N LYS A 55 -11.33 3.03 18.16
CA LYS A 55 -10.94 3.81 16.99
C LYS A 55 -9.54 4.33 17.24
N ILE A 56 -8.61 4.02 16.34
CA ILE A 56 -7.32 4.71 16.30
C ILE A 56 -7.65 6.17 16.02
N GLU A 57 -7.26 7.07 16.92
CA GLU A 57 -7.48 8.50 16.72
C GLU A 57 -6.57 9.01 15.59
N SER A 58 -7.11 9.86 14.73
CA SER A 58 -6.33 10.59 13.73
C SER A 58 -6.04 11.97 14.27
N SER A 59 -4.87 12.51 13.94
CA SER A 59 -4.70 13.96 14.07
C SER A 59 -5.82 14.67 13.30
N LYS A 60 -6.50 15.61 13.95
CA LYS A 60 -7.49 16.49 13.32
C LYS A 60 -6.85 17.56 12.44
N TRP A 61 -5.51 17.65 12.47
CA TRP A 61 -4.78 18.63 11.71
C TRP A 61 -4.86 18.28 10.22
N PRO A 62 -5.22 19.24 9.35
CA PRO A 62 -5.24 19.03 7.92
C PRO A 62 -3.80 19.08 7.39
N LEU A 63 -2.96 18.14 7.83
CA LEU A 63 -1.64 17.88 7.25
C LEU A 63 -1.82 17.14 5.92
N THR A 64 -2.60 17.72 5.01
CA THR A 64 -2.89 17.13 3.72
C THR A 64 -2.00 17.74 2.64
N ASN A 65 -1.61 16.89 1.69
CA ASN A 65 -0.92 17.26 0.45
C ASN A 65 0.50 17.83 0.65
N THR A 66 0.93 18.65 -0.30
CA THR A 66 2.30 19.12 -0.53
C THR A 66 2.93 19.79 0.69
N PHE A 67 2.15 20.51 1.50
CA PHE A 67 2.68 21.20 2.68
C PHE A 67 3.20 20.21 3.74
N PHE A 68 2.47 19.13 4.00
CA PHE A 68 2.93 18.07 4.89
C PHE A 68 4.20 17.41 4.36
N ILE A 69 4.25 17.12 3.05
CA ILE A 69 5.44 16.54 2.40
C ILE A 69 6.66 17.46 2.55
N ILE A 70 6.49 18.77 2.36
CA ILE A 70 7.57 19.75 2.51
C ILE A 70 8.09 19.75 3.95
N LEU A 71 7.18 19.87 4.94
CA LEU A 71 7.57 19.83 6.35
C LEU A 71 8.25 18.51 6.72
N TYR A 72 7.75 17.40 6.19
CA TYR A 72 8.33 16.09 6.41
C TYR A 72 9.73 15.96 5.81
N LYS A 73 9.94 16.49 4.60
CA LYS A 73 11.26 16.51 3.96
C LYS A 73 12.27 17.34 4.75
N ILE A 74 11.85 18.51 5.25
CA ILE A 74 12.68 19.36 6.11
C ILE A 74 13.03 18.61 7.40
N PHE A 75 12.04 17.97 8.02
CA PHE A 75 12.25 17.17 9.23
C PHE A 75 13.22 16.00 8.98
N ALA A 76 13.01 15.21 7.92
CA ALA A 76 13.86 14.09 7.55
C ALA A 76 15.30 14.54 7.24
N PHE A 77 15.47 15.72 6.64
CA PHE A 77 16.78 16.32 6.41
C PHE A 77 17.51 16.60 7.74
N PHE A 78 16.83 17.18 8.73
CA PHE A 78 17.42 17.38 10.05
C PHE A 78 17.75 16.06 10.76
N VAL A 79 16.86 15.06 10.70
CA VAL A 79 17.13 13.73 11.25
C VAL A 79 18.42 13.14 10.65
N ARG A 80 18.64 13.31 9.34
CA ARG A 80 19.86 12.86 8.67
C ARG A 80 21.09 13.67 9.10
N ILE A 81 21.02 15.00 9.15
CA ILE A 81 22.15 15.86 9.56
C ILE A 81 22.60 15.57 10.98
N PHE A 82 21.65 15.40 11.91
CA PHE A 82 21.96 15.15 13.32
C PHE A 82 22.18 13.68 13.64
N ASN A 83 22.21 12.80 12.64
CA ASN A 83 22.38 11.36 12.78
C ASN A 83 21.39 10.71 13.78
N LEU A 84 20.15 11.19 13.78
CA LEU A 84 19.08 10.74 14.71
C LEU A 84 18.27 9.57 14.15
N GLN A 85 18.77 8.90 13.11
CA GLN A 85 18.06 7.86 12.36
C GLN A 85 17.58 6.73 13.28
N ASN A 86 18.40 6.34 14.27
CA ASN A 86 18.08 5.31 15.25
C ASN A 86 16.87 5.65 16.13
N LEU A 87 16.53 6.94 16.29
CA LEU A 87 15.36 7.37 17.06
C LEU A 87 14.07 7.37 16.22
N PHE A 88 14.20 7.29 14.89
CA PHE A 88 13.11 7.50 13.95
C PHE A 88 13.01 6.37 12.90
N ILE A 89 13.42 5.15 13.25
CA ILE A 89 13.49 4.00 12.34
C ILE A 89 12.12 3.67 11.71
N CYS A 90 11.02 3.90 12.43
CA CYS A 90 9.67 3.60 11.95
C CYS A 90 9.12 4.65 10.96
N LEU A 91 9.82 5.77 10.74
CA LEU A 91 9.33 6.85 9.89
C LEU A 91 9.47 6.50 8.40
N PRO A 92 8.40 6.68 7.59
CA PRO A 92 8.46 6.37 6.17
C PRO A 92 9.47 7.23 5.42
N ASP A 93 10.14 6.65 4.41
CA ASP A 93 11.01 7.45 3.56
C ASP A 93 10.22 8.62 2.90
N PRO A 94 10.78 9.84 2.80
CA PRO A 94 10.08 10.96 2.19
C PRO A 94 9.63 10.70 0.75
N ASP A 95 10.36 9.90 -0.02
CA ASP A 95 9.99 9.55 -1.39
C ASP A 95 8.84 8.53 -1.42
N TYR A 96 8.78 7.63 -0.42
CA TYR A 96 7.62 6.77 -0.20
C TYR A 96 6.36 7.60 0.10
N LEU A 97 6.46 8.66 0.90
CA LEU A 97 5.34 9.57 1.14
C LEU A 97 4.93 10.33 -0.13
N VAL A 98 5.89 10.81 -0.92
CA VAL A 98 5.60 11.46 -2.21
C VAL A 98 4.83 10.52 -3.13
N LEU A 99 5.24 9.24 -3.21
CA LEU A 99 4.56 8.22 -3.99
C LEU A 99 3.14 7.94 -3.47
N HIS A 100 2.92 8.05 -2.15
CA HIS A 100 1.62 7.81 -1.53
C HIS A 100 0.64 8.99 -1.70
N PHE A 101 1.14 10.23 -1.64
CA PHE A 101 0.33 11.46 -1.72
C PHE A 101 0.15 11.99 -3.12
N SER A 102 1.15 11.82 -3.98
CA SER A 102 0.98 12.06 -5.39
C SER A 102 0.09 10.93 -5.87
N ASN A 103 -1.19 11.21 -6.12
CA ASN A 103 -2.13 10.26 -6.75
C ASN A 103 -1.55 9.90 -8.13
N TRP A 104 -0.59 8.98 -8.16
CA TRP A 104 -0.01 8.51 -9.39
C TRP A 104 -1.07 7.68 -10.05
N THR A 105 -1.68 8.38 -11.01
CA THR A 105 -2.37 7.89 -12.18
C THR A 105 -3.59 7.02 -11.92
N PHE A 106 -4.69 7.40 -12.58
CA PHE A 106 -5.77 6.49 -12.90
C PHE A 106 -5.17 5.27 -13.60
N PHE A 107 -4.80 4.25 -12.82
CA PHE A 107 -4.27 3.02 -13.37
C PHE A 107 -5.40 2.34 -14.12
N ASN A 108 -5.32 2.42 -15.45
CA ASN A 108 -6.35 1.86 -16.29
C ASN A 108 -6.22 0.34 -16.30
N LYS A 109 -7.07 -0.33 -15.52
CA LYS A 109 -7.19 -1.79 -15.49
C LYS A 109 -7.75 -2.38 -16.78
N TYR A 110 -8.08 -1.56 -17.78
CA TYR A 110 -8.62 -2.00 -19.05
C TYR A 110 -7.83 -3.16 -19.68
N LYS A 111 -6.49 -3.12 -19.66
CA LYS A 111 -5.69 -4.24 -20.18
C LYS A 111 -5.94 -5.54 -19.41
N LEU A 112 -6.00 -5.45 -18.09
CA LEU A 112 -6.24 -6.57 -17.21
C LEU A 112 -7.66 -7.14 -17.36
N GLU A 113 -8.65 -6.27 -17.48
CA GLU A 113 -10.07 -6.66 -17.59
C GLU A 113 -10.44 -7.16 -18.98
N TYR A 114 -9.93 -6.55 -20.04
CA TYR A 114 -10.39 -6.84 -21.41
C TYR A 114 -9.44 -7.74 -22.20
N PHE A 115 -8.12 -7.58 -22.07
CA PHE A 115 -7.16 -8.42 -22.80
C PHE A 115 -6.85 -9.71 -22.05
N ILE A 116 -6.61 -9.60 -20.74
CA ILE A 116 -6.34 -10.77 -19.91
C ILE A 116 -7.65 -11.45 -19.49
N ASN A 117 -8.76 -10.71 -19.43
CA ASN A 117 -10.04 -11.18 -18.88
C ASN A 117 -9.89 -11.67 -17.43
N TRP A 118 -9.05 -10.97 -16.66
CA TRP A 118 -8.82 -11.31 -15.27
C TRP A 118 -9.91 -10.72 -14.38
N LYS A 119 -10.35 -11.52 -13.42
CA LYS A 119 -11.24 -11.10 -12.34
C LYS A 119 -10.53 -11.33 -11.01
N GLN A 120 -10.71 -10.41 -10.08
CA GLN A 120 -10.12 -10.53 -8.75
C GLN A 120 -10.56 -11.82 -8.06
N LYS A 121 -9.61 -12.53 -7.45
CA LYS A 121 -9.84 -13.78 -6.74
C LYS A 121 -10.59 -13.59 -5.43
N TYR A 122 -10.26 -12.51 -4.72
CA TYR A 122 -10.85 -12.14 -3.45
C TYR A 122 -11.61 -10.83 -3.57
N SER A 123 -12.81 -10.79 -3.00
CA SER A 123 -13.54 -9.54 -2.80
C SER A 123 -12.80 -8.61 -1.85
N TYR A 124 -13.22 -7.35 -1.81
CA TYR A 124 -12.66 -6.38 -0.88
C TYR A 124 -12.88 -6.83 0.58
N GLU A 125 -14.07 -7.33 0.91
CA GLU A 125 -14.43 -7.83 2.23
C GLU A 125 -13.58 -9.04 2.64
N GLU A 126 -13.36 -9.99 1.73
CA GLU A 126 -12.51 -11.16 1.95
C GLU A 126 -11.05 -10.78 2.15
N ALA A 127 -10.55 -9.84 1.35
CA ALA A 127 -9.19 -9.32 1.47
C ALA A 127 -8.97 -8.62 2.82
N ILE A 128 -9.92 -7.80 3.27
CA ILE A 128 -9.88 -7.16 4.59
C ILE A 128 -9.89 -8.20 5.69
N GLU A 129 -10.79 -9.19 5.63
CA GLU A 129 -10.89 -10.21 6.68
C GLU A 129 -9.63 -11.07 6.79
N LYS A 130 -9.05 -11.48 5.65
CA LYS A 130 -7.77 -12.20 5.62
C LYS A 130 -6.63 -11.36 6.17
N SER A 131 -6.56 -10.08 5.79
CA SER A 131 -5.53 -9.17 6.27
C SER A 131 -5.66 -8.94 7.77
N ARG A 132 -6.89 -8.72 8.27
CA ARG A 132 -7.18 -8.60 9.69
C ARG A 132 -6.68 -9.83 10.46
N LYS A 133 -7.08 -11.04 10.05
CA LYS A 133 -6.62 -12.28 10.68
C LYS A 133 -5.10 -12.37 10.77
N TYR A 134 -4.41 -12.08 9.66
CA TYR A 134 -2.95 -12.06 9.61
C TYR A 134 -2.37 -11.06 10.62
N TYR A 135 -2.74 -9.78 10.55
CA TYR A 135 -2.17 -8.77 11.44
C TYR A 135 -2.51 -8.97 12.92
N THR A 136 -3.69 -9.54 13.24
CA THR A 136 -4.06 -9.88 14.62
C THR A 136 -3.32 -11.10 15.18
N SER A 137 -2.79 -11.97 14.31
CA SER A 137 -2.02 -13.15 14.71
C SER A 137 -0.55 -12.86 15.02
N ILE A 138 -0.07 -11.65 14.73
CA ILE A 138 1.33 -11.28 14.90
C ILE A 138 1.58 -10.93 16.38
N PRO A 139 2.41 -11.69 17.12
CA PRO A 139 2.56 -11.53 18.56
C PRO A 139 3.18 -10.19 18.96
N ASN A 140 4.11 -9.69 18.14
CA ASN A 140 4.79 -8.43 18.34
C ASN A 140 4.88 -7.66 17.01
N PRO A 141 3.99 -6.69 16.78
CA PRO A 141 3.97 -5.90 15.54
C PRO A 141 5.24 -5.07 15.30
N LEU A 142 6.05 -4.84 16.33
CA LEU A 142 7.32 -4.11 16.23
C LEU A 142 8.44 -4.92 15.60
N ASP A 143 8.28 -6.25 15.49
CA ASP A 143 9.27 -7.13 14.87
C ASP A 143 9.04 -7.28 13.35
N LEU A 144 7.99 -6.64 12.81
CA LEU A 144 7.74 -6.65 11.37
C LEU A 144 8.62 -5.61 10.70
N PRO A 145 9.45 -5.99 9.70
CA PRO A 145 10.16 -5.01 8.90
C PRO A 145 9.13 -4.17 8.14
N TYR A 146 9.24 -2.85 8.27
CA TYR A 146 8.39 -1.95 7.52
C TYR A 146 8.84 -1.92 6.05
N SER A 147 7.90 -2.02 5.13
CA SER A 147 8.18 -1.96 3.68
C SER A 147 8.76 -0.62 3.21
N TRP A 148 8.80 0.37 4.09
CA TRP A 148 9.31 1.73 3.87
C TRP A 148 10.55 2.03 4.70
N GLU A 149 11.13 1.04 5.39
CA GLU A 149 12.46 1.16 5.97
C GLU A 149 13.44 1.50 4.85
N SER A 150 14.18 2.60 5.03
CA SER A 150 15.26 2.93 4.12
C SER A 150 16.36 1.88 4.25
N HIS A 151 16.68 1.18 3.17
CA HIS A 151 17.87 0.35 3.13
C HIS A 151 19.10 1.24 3.32
N PRO A 152 20.03 0.89 4.24
CA PRO A 152 21.29 1.60 4.34
C PRO A 152 22.06 1.46 3.02
N PHE A 153 22.54 2.58 2.49
CA PHE A 153 23.49 2.63 1.38
C PHE A 153 24.92 2.47 1.89
#